data_AF-A0A1R3VZU2-F1
#
_entry.id   AF-A0A1R3VZU2-F1
#
_cell.length_a   1.000
_cell.length_b   1.000
_cell.length_c   1.000
_cell.angle_alpha   90.00
_cell.angle_beta   90.00
_cell.angle_gamma   90.00
#
_symmetry.space_group_name_H-M   'P 1'
#
loop_
_entity.id
_entity.type
_entity.pdbx_description
1 polymer ?
#
loop_
_entity_poly.entity_id
_entity_poly.type
_entity_poly.pdbx_seq_one_letter_code
_entity_poly.pdbx_strand_id
1 'polypeptide(L)'
;MPSALQNVSEFLLGTLLGLYVIAMVLRMLFGLSRADYYNPISQFIVTITNPPLLLMRRLVPSIGRFDSSALLLALALKMLEIGLIAGMHGVSVPIAGLLVVSLIAIVRLVIWIYIISIIVQAVMSWFQAGGGMGRNPVADLVFSLNYPILTPIRRVLPQMGMVDLSPLVAIIGLNVLLILINSL
;
A
#
# COMPACT_ATOMS: atom_id res chain seq x y z
N MET A 1 -4.23 -32.28 9.29
CA MET A 1 -4.71 -31.13 10.08
C MET A 1 -3.50 -30.32 10.48
N PRO A 2 -3.40 -29.05 10.08
CA PRO A 2 -2.34 -28.17 10.57
C PRO A 2 -2.30 -28.20 12.09
N SER A 3 -1.11 -28.32 12.67
CA SER A 3 -0.98 -28.21 14.12
C SER A 3 -1.33 -26.78 14.56
N ALA A 4 -1.80 -26.60 15.80
CA ALA A 4 -2.06 -25.25 16.32
C ALA A 4 -0.82 -24.34 16.21
N LEU A 5 0.37 -24.92 16.38
CA LEU A 5 1.65 -24.24 16.23
C LEU A 5 1.88 -23.75 14.79
N GLN A 6 1.47 -24.53 13.78
CA GLN A 6 1.57 -24.15 12.38
C GLN A 6 0.68 -22.95 12.08
N ASN A 7 -0.59 -22.97 12.50
CA ASN A 7 -1.51 -21.85 12.28
C ASN A 7 -1.01 -20.55 12.95
N VAL A 8 -0.49 -20.65 14.17
CA VAL A 8 0.10 -19.51 14.88
C VAL A 8 1.30 -18.96 14.11
N SER A 9 2.17 -19.83 13.61
CA SER A 9 3.36 -19.44 12.85
C SER A 9 3.00 -18.75 11.53
N GLU A 10 2.01 -19.27 10.79
CA GLU A 10 1.51 -18.65 9.56
C GLU A 10 0.89 -17.27 9.83
N PHE A 11 0.09 -17.15 10.89
CA PHE A 11 -0.49 -15.87 11.31
C PHE A 11 0.59 -14.85 11.67
N LEU A 12 1.58 -15.24 12.48
CA LEU A 12 2.66 -14.34 12.90
C LEU A 12 3.54 -13.92 11.72
N LEU A 13 3.93 -14.86 10.85
CA LEU A 13 4.71 -14.56 9.65
C LEU A 13 3.96 -13.63 8.71
N GLY A 14 2.72 -13.96 8.37
CA GLY A 14 1.89 -13.15 7.48
C GLY A 14 1.60 -11.76 8.05
N THR A 15 1.38 -11.66 9.36
CA THR A 15 1.12 -10.37 10.02
C THR A 15 2.39 -9.51 10.08
N LEU A 16 3.49 -10.05 10.60
CA LEU A 16 4.71 -9.25 10.80
C LEU A 16 5.35 -8.84 9.47
N LEU A 17 5.51 -9.77 8.54
CA LEU A 17 6.07 -9.47 7.21
C LEU A 17 5.10 -8.62 6.40
N GLY A 18 3.79 -8.93 6.45
CA GLY A 18 2.76 -8.15 5.77
C GLY A 18 2.70 -6.69 6.22
N LEU A 19 2.71 -6.42 7.53
CA LEU A 19 2.77 -5.07 8.08
C LEU A 19 4.03 -4.32 7.63
N TYR A 20 5.17 -5.01 7.59
CA TYR A 20 6.41 -4.40 7.13
C TYR A 20 6.39 -4.10 5.62
N VAL A 21 5.86 -5.00 4.79
CA VAL A 21 5.66 -4.77 3.35
C VAL A 21 4.69 -3.60 3.12
N ILE A 22 3.61 -3.49 3.91
CA ILE A 22 2.72 -2.33 3.88
C ILE A 22 3.49 -1.03 4.15
N ALA A 23 4.32 -0.99 5.19
CA ALA A 23 5.13 0.19 5.49
C ALA A 23 6.08 0.56 4.35
N MET A 24 6.72 -0.43 3.72
CA MET A 24 7.60 -0.24 2.57
C MET A 24 6.85 0.32 1.35
N VAL A 25 5.66 -0.21 1.06
CA VAL A 25 4.82 0.28 -0.05
C VAL A 25 4.30 1.68 0.25
N LEU A 26 3.82 1.96 1.47
CA LEU A 26 3.38 3.29 1.87
C LEU A 26 4.50 4.33 1.73
N ARG A 27 5.73 4.00 2.14
CA ARG A 27 6.91 4.86 1.93
C ARG A 27 7.06 5.23 0.46
N MET A 28 6.98 4.25 -0.44
CA MET A 28 7.10 4.46 -1.88
C MET A 28 5.95 5.34 -2.41
N LEU A 29 4.71 5.06 -1.99
CA LEU A 29 3.53 5.81 -2.40
C LEU A 29 3.55 7.26 -1.89
N PHE A 30 4.03 7.52 -0.68
CA PHE A 30 4.23 8.87 -0.15
C PHE A 30 5.28 9.65 -0.95
N GLY A 31 6.38 9.01 -1.34
CA GLY A 31 7.38 9.61 -2.24
C GLY A 31 6.81 9.97 -3.62
N LEU A 32 5.97 9.08 -4.18
CA LEU A 32 5.33 9.30 -5.49
C LEU A 32 4.25 10.38 -5.45
N SER A 33 3.45 10.43 -4.39
CA SER A 33 2.37 11.41 -4.20
C SER A 33 2.85 12.77 -3.68
N ARG A 34 4.14 12.91 -3.39
CA ARG A 34 4.73 14.11 -2.76
C ARG A 34 4.05 14.45 -1.44
N ALA A 35 3.67 13.43 -0.68
CA ALA A 35 3.10 13.60 0.65
C ALA A 35 4.12 14.31 1.57
N ASP A 36 3.61 15.12 2.50
CA ASP A 36 4.46 15.93 3.38
C ASP A 36 5.37 15.04 4.25
N TYR A 37 6.69 15.22 4.12
CA TYR A 37 7.71 14.53 4.92
C TYR A 37 7.70 14.97 6.38
N TYR A 38 7.17 16.15 6.70
CA TYR A 38 7.02 16.63 8.08
C TYR A 38 5.81 16.01 8.79
N ASN A 39 4.96 15.28 8.07
CA ASN A 39 3.85 14.58 8.67
C ASN A 39 4.34 13.47 9.61
N PRO A 40 3.83 13.36 10.85
CA PRO A 40 4.31 12.38 11.84
C PRO A 40 4.18 10.93 11.37
N ILE A 41 3.13 10.61 10.58
CA ILE A 41 2.94 9.26 10.05
C ILE A 41 3.94 8.98 8.93
N SER A 42 4.20 9.96 8.06
CA SER A 42 5.25 9.87 7.03
C SER A 42 6.62 9.63 7.68
N GLN A 43 6.95 10.38 8.74
CA GLN A 43 8.20 10.20 9.49
C GLN A 43 8.28 8.84 10.17
N PHE A 44 7.20 8.37 10.79
CA PHE A 44 7.14 7.04 11.38
C PHE A 44 7.46 5.95 10.34
N ILE A 45 6.76 5.97 9.20
CA ILE A 45 6.98 5.03 8.10
C ILE A 45 8.41 5.12 7.59
N VAL A 46 8.95 6.32 7.36
CA VAL A 46 10.33 6.50 6.91
C VAL A 46 11.32 5.96 7.94
N THR A 47 11.08 6.19 9.23
CA THR A 47 11.96 5.78 10.32
C THR A 47 12.05 4.25 10.43
N ILE A 48 10.92 3.54 10.41
CA ILE A 48 10.93 2.07 10.52
C ILE A 48 11.45 1.38 9.26
N THR A 49 11.34 2.03 8.10
CA THR A 49 11.78 1.46 6.82
C THR A 49 13.24 1.76 6.49
N ASN A 50 13.84 2.80 7.07
CA ASN A 50 15.18 3.26 6.69
C ASN A 50 16.32 2.27 6.99
N PRO A 51 16.40 1.59 8.16
CA PRO A 51 17.56 0.78 8.51
C PRO A 51 17.91 -0.33 7.49
N PRO A 52 16.97 -1.19 7.06
CA PRO A 52 17.28 -2.20 6.04
C PRO A 52 17.40 -1.60 4.63
N LEU A 53 16.73 -0.47 4.36
CA LEU A 53 16.89 0.26 3.11
C LEU A 53 18.32 0.76 2.91
N LEU A 54 19.01 1.19 3.97
CA LEU A 54 20.41 1.62 3.89
C LEU A 54 21.35 0.48 3.44
N LEU A 55 21.02 -0.76 3.81
CA LEU A 55 21.75 -1.94 3.32
C LEU A 55 21.44 -2.21 1.85
N MET A 56 20.16 -2.13 1.47
CA MET A 56 19.71 -2.34 0.08
C MET A 56 20.21 -1.30 -0.90
N ARG A 57 20.40 -0.04 -0.45
CA ARG A 57 20.96 1.05 -1.26
C ARG A 57 22.39 0.78 -1.75
N ARG A 58 23.09 -0.19 -1.17
CA ARG A 58 24.39 -0.66 -1.67
C ARG A 58 24.26 -1.47 -2.95
N LEU A 59 23.11 -2.11 -3.18
CA LEU A 59 22.84 -2.95 -4.36
C LEU A 59 22.12 -2.16 -5.45
N VAL A 60 21.08 -1.41 -5.09
CA VAL A 60 20.29 -0.62 -6.03
C VAL A 60 20.07 0.78 -5.48
N PRO A 61 20.66 1.83 -6.10
CA PRO A 61 20.45 3.20 -5.67
C PRO A 61 19.03 3.68 -6.01
N SER A 62 18.48 4.55 -5.17
CA SER A 62 17.18 5.19 -5.40
C SER A 62 17.24 6.11 -6.64
N ILE A 63 16.24 6.04 -7.52
CA ILE A 63 16.18 6.83 -8.77
C ILE A 63 15.22 8.00 -8.56
N GLY A 64 15.77 9.19 -8.30
CA GLY A 64 14.97 10.40 -8.11
C GLY A 64 13.98 10.27 -6.94
N ARG A 65 12.68 10.44 -7.21
CA ARG A 65 11.60 10.29 -6.21
C ARG A 65 11.07 8.87 -6.07
N PHE A 66 11.45 7.97 -6.98
CA PHE A 66 11.08 6.57 -6.92
C PHE A 66 12.15 5.81 -6.11
N ASP A 67 11.76 5.31 -4.95
CA ASP A 67 12.64 4.53 -4.11
C ASP A 67 12.69 3.07 -4.63
N SER A 68 13.44 2.85 -5.71
CA SER A 68 13.69 1.52 -6.30
C SER A 68 14.19 0.50 -5.27
N SER A 69 15.00 0.95 -4.30
CA SER A 69 15.47 0.14 -3.18
C SER A 69 14.32 -0.32 -2.28
N ALA A 70 13.27 0.49 -2.13
CA ALA A 70 12.07 0.14 -1.38
C ALA A 70 11.21 -0.89 -2.08
N LEU A 71 11.05 -0.77 -3.41
CA LEU A 71 10.32 -1.78 -4.19
C LEU A 71 11.04 -3.14 -4.14
N LEU A 72 12.36 -3.14 -4.31
CA LEU A 72 13.17 -4.36 -4.26
C LEU A 72 13.11 -5.04 -2.90
N LEU A 73 13.23 -4.26 -1.82
CA LEU A 73 13.11 -4.80 -0.47
C LEU A 73 11.70 -5.34 -0.21
N ALA A 74 10.65 -4.61 -0.59
CA ALA A 74 9.26 -5.08 -0.49
C ALA A 74 9.05 -6.40 -1.27
N LEU A 75 9.61 -6.50 -2.47
CA LEU A 75 9.55 -7.71 -3.29
C LEU A 75 10.27 -8.88 -2.62
N ALA A 76 11.50 -8.68 -2.15
CA ALA A 76 12.29 -9.71 -1.47
C ALA A 76 11.58 -10.21 -0.20
N LEU A 77 11.02 -9.30 0.60
CA LEU A 77 10.26 -9.65 1.80
C LEU A 77 8.98 -10.42 1.46
N LYS A 78 8.28 -10.04 0.39
CA LYS A 78 7.06 -10.75 -0.01
C LYS A 78 7.36 -12.13 -0.57
N MET A 79 8.46 -12.28 -1.31
CA MET A 79 8.97 -13.60 -1.73
C MET A 79 9.36 -14.46 -0.52
N LEU A 80 10.01 -13.88 0.49
CA LEU A 80 10.36 -14.57 1.73
C LEU A 80 9.11 -15.04 2.47
N GLU A 81 8.12 -14.16 2.66
CA GLU A 81 6.86 -14.48 3.34
C GLU A 81 6.14 -15.66 2.66
N ILE A 82 5.92 -15.55 1.34
CA ILE A 82 5.23 -16.59 0.58
C ILE A 82 6.04 -17.89 0.55
N GLY A 83 7.36 -17.80 0.39
CA GLY A 83 8.24 -18.97 0.39
C GLY A 83 8.25 -19.72 1.72
N LEU A 84 8.29 -19.00 2.84
CA LEU A 84 8.21 -19.60 4.19
C LEU A 84 6.86 -20.28 4.41
N ILE A 85 5.75 -19.62 4.06
CA ILE A 85 4.40 -20.20 4.21
C ILE A 85 4.20 -21.40 3.28
N ALA A 86 4.71 -21.35 2.05
CA ALA A 86 4.64 -22.49 1.11
C ALA A 86 5.46 -23.68 1.61
N GLY A 87 6.66 -23.43 2.15
CA GLY A 87 7.52 -24.45 2.73
C GLY A 87 6.89 -25.15 3.93
N MET A 88 6.13 -24.42 4.77
CA MET A 88 5.37 -25.01 5.89
C MET A 88 4.26 -25.97 5.41
N HIS A 89 3.73 -25.75 4.21
CA HIS A 89 2.76 -26.64 3.57
C HIS A 89 3.42 -27.76 2.74
N GLY A 90 4.75 -27.86 2.73
CA GLY A 90 5.48 -28.83 1.90
C GLY A 90 5.40 -28.51 0.40
N VAL A 91 5.00 -27.29 0.03
CA VAL A 91 4.88 -26.86 -1.36
C VAL A 91 6.18 -26.18 -1.78
N SER A 92 6.88 -26.76 -2.76
CA SER A 92 8.02 -26.11 -3.39
C SER A 92 7.53 -25.19 -4.51
N VAL A 93 7.85 -23.90 -4.38
CA VAL A 93 7.52 -22.90 -5.40
C VAL A 93 8.82 -22.49 -6.09
N PRO A 94 8.93 -22.58 -7.43
CA PRO A 94 10.11 -22.13 -8.13
C PRO A 94 10.31 -20.62 -7.93
N ILE A 95 11.56 -20.15 -7.96
CA ILE A 95 11.90 -18.74 -7.74
C ILE A 95 11.15 -17.82 -8.70
N ALA A 96 11.00 -18.23 -9.96
CA ALA A 96 10.20 -17.50 -10.95
C ALA A 96 8.73 -17.38 -10.53
N GLY A 97 8.13 -18.47 -10.02
CA GLY A 97 6.77 -18.46 -9.49
C GLY A 97 6.62 -17.54 -8.27
N LEU A 98 7.58 -17.59 -7.32
CA LEU A 98 7.61 -16.68 -6.18
C LEU A 98 7.68 -15.21 -6.62
N LEU A 99 8.49 -14.89 -7.62
CA LEU A 99 8.62 -13.54 -8.15
C LEU A 99 7.29 -13.05 -8.75
N VAL A 100 6.63 -13.85 -9.58
CA VAL A 100 5.35 -13.47 -10.19
C VAL A 100 4.27 -13.28 -9.13
N VAL A 101 4.10 -14.24 -8.22
CA VAL A 101 3.07 -14.18 -7.17
C VAL A 101 3.33 -13.00 -6.23
N SER A 102 4.60 -12.70 -5.91
CA SER A 102 4.95 -11.56 -5.05
C SER A 102 4.68 -10.22 -5.71
N LEU A 103 4.95 -10.09 -7.01
CA LEU A 103 4.58 -8.89 -7.77
C LEU A 103 3.08 -8.68 -7.78
N ILE A 104 2.30 -9.72 -8.09
CA ILE A 104 0.83 -9.68 -8.06
C ILE A 104 0.35 -9.28 -6.66
N ALA A 105 0.92 -9.84 -5.60
CA ALA A 105 0.57 -9.51 -4.23
C ALA A 105 0.87 -8.05 -3.87
N ILE A 106 1.99 -7.49 -4.33
CA ILE A 106 2.34 -6.07 -4.11
C ILE A 106 1.38 -5.16 -4.89
N VAL A 107 1.04 -5.48 -6.14
CA VAL A 107 0.07 -4.68 -6.91
C VAL A 107 -1.29 -4.72 -6.24
N ARG A 108 -1.74 -5.89 -5.80
CA ARG A 108 -2.98 -6.06 -5.01
C ARG A 108 -2.96 -5.21 -3.75
N LEU A 109 -1.84 -5.19 -3.05
CA LEU A 109 -1.67 -4.38 -1.85
C LEU A 109 -1.75 -2.88 -2.14
N VAL A 110 -1.11 -2.40 -3.21
CA VAL A 110 -1.19 -1.00 -3.64
C VAL A 110 -2.65 -0.60 -3.91
N ILE A 111 -3.42 -1.44 -4.60
CA ILE A 111 -4.84 -1.18 -4.87
C ILE A 111 -5.64 -1.10 -3.58
N TRP A 112 -5.43 -2.05 -2.64
CA TRP A 112 -6.09 -2.00 -1.33
C TRP A 112 -5.75 -0.76 -0.52
N ILE A 113 -4.49 -0.33 -0.54
CA ILE A 113 -4.06 0.92 0.10
C ILE A 113 -4.84 2.11 -0.49
N TYR A 114 -5.01 2.17 -1.82
CA TYR A 114 -5.79 3.23 -2.46
C TYR A 114 -7.28 3.15 -2.12
N ILE A 115 -7.91 1.96 -2.14
CA ILE A 115 -9.31 1.81 -1.74
C ILE A 115 -9.52 2.31 -0.30
N ILE A 116 -8.70 1.84 0.64
CA ILE A 116 -8.80 2.22 2.05
C ILE A 116 -8.55 3.73 2.22
N SER A 117 -7.51 4.28 1.61
CA SER A 117 -7.20 5.71 1.75
C SER A 117 -8.27 6.61 1.13
N ILE A 118 -8.92 6.20 0.03
CA ILE A 118 -10.06 6.93 -0.55
C ILE A 118 -11.27 6.89 0.38
N ILE A 119 -11.56 5.72 0.99
CA ILE A 119 -12.63 5.61 2.00
C ILE A 119 -12.33 6.54 3.19
N VAL A 120 -11.09 6.51 3.71
CA VAL A 120 -10.68 7.40 4.81
C VAL A 120 -10.86 8.86 4.41
N GLN A 121 -10.44 9.26 3.21
CA GLN A 121 -10.62 10.64 2.74
C GLN A 121 -12.12 11.02 2.63
N ALA A 122 -12.97 10.13 2.11
CA ALA A 122 -14.41 10.37 2.00
C ALA A 122 -15.04 10.57 3.39
N VAL A 123 -14.74 9.68 4.34
CA VAL A 123 -15.18 9.79 5.73
C VAL A 123 -14.70 11.10 6.36
N MET A 124 -13.42 11.44 6.19
CA MET A 124 -12.83 12.68 6.70
C MET A 124 -13.48 13.93 6.11
N SER A 125 -13.97 13.88 4.87
CA SER A 125 -14.64 15.02 4.23
C SER A 125 -16.00 15.34 4.86
N TRP A 126 -16.75 14.33 5.30
CA TRP A 126 -18.02 14.53 6.01
C TRP A 126 -17.83 15.19 7.38
N PHE A 127 -16.80 14.78 8.12
CA PHE A 127 -16.49 15.39 9.42
C PHE A 127 -16.03 16.85 9.29
N GLN A 128 -15.25 17.16 8.26
CA GLN A 128 -14.80 18.54 7.99
C GLN A 128 -15.96 19.44 7.55
N ALA A 129 -16.90 18.94 6.76
CA ALA A 129 -18.11 19.68 6.36
C ALA A 129 -18.99 20.07 7.57
N GLY A 130 -18.92 19.31 8.68
CA GLY A 130 -19.61 19.61 9.94
C GLY A 130 -18.93 20.66 10.83
N GLY A 131 -17.84 21.30 10.39
CA GLY A 131 -17.15 22.37 11.13
C GLY A 131 -16.25 21.90 12.29
N GLY A 132 -16.00 20.59 12.40
CA GLY A 132 -15.48 19.98 13.64
C GLY A 132 -14.00 19.58 13.68
N MET A 133 -13.16 19.87 12.68
CA MET A 133 -11.78 19.35 12.68
C MET A 133 -10.73 20.42 12.36
N GLY A 134 -9.76 20.61 13.27
CA GLY A 134 -8.48 21.26 12.96
C GLY A 134 -7.65 20.43 11.98
N ARG A 135 -6.46 20.92 11.58
CA ARG A 135 -5.54 20.20 10.67
C ARG A 135 -5.26 18.78 11.21
N ASN A 136 -5.73 17.76 10.50
CA ASN A 136 -5.51 16.36 10.85
C ASN A 136 -4.40 15.77 9.97
N PRO A 137 -3.29 15.27 10.54
CA PRO A 137 -2.18 14.73 9.75
C PRO A 137 -2.59 13.53 8.87
N VAL A 138 -3.59 12.75 9.25
CA VAL A 138 -4.11 11.66 8.41
C VAL A 138 -4.78 12.22 7.16
N ALA A 139 -5.57 13.30 7.31
CA ALA A 139 -6.27 13.94 6.20
C ALA A 139 -5.27 14.40 5.14
N ASP A 140 -4.24 15.15 5.54
CA ASP A 140 -3.24 15.71 4.63
C ASP A 140 -2.52 14.61 3.81
N LEU A 141 -2.25 13.45 4.44
CA LEU A 141 -1.66 12.31 3.76
C LEU A 141 -2.60 11.65 2.76
N VAL A 142 -3.85 11.36 3.15
CA VAL A 142 -4.79 10.70 2.22
C VAL A 142 -5.17 11.61 1.06
N PHE A 143 -5.30 12.93 1.29
CA PHE A 143 -5.51 13.90 0.22
C PHE A 143 -4.35 13.90 -0.77
N SER A 144 -3.11 13.95 -0.28
CA SER A 144 -1.91 13.92 -1.14
C SER A 144 -1.81 12.60 -1.90
N LEU A 145 -2.01 11.48 -1.20
CA LEU A 145 -1.92 10.13 -1.75
C LEU A 145 -2.94 9.91 -2.88
N ASN A 146 -4.18 10.34 -2.68
CA ASN A 146 -5.27 10.11 -3.62
C ASN A 146 -5.37 11.15 -4.73
N TYR A 147 -4.67 12.29 -4.60
CA TYR A 147 -4.69 13.37 -5.58
C TYR A 147 -4.45 12.89 -7.03
N PRO A 148 -3.47 11.99 -7.33
CA PRO A 148 -3.22 11.52 -8.69
C PRO A 148 -4.38 10.70 -9.28
N ILE A 149 -5.16 10.00 -8.44
CA ILE A 149 -6.27 9.15 -8.87
C ILE A 149 -7.58 9.95 -8.98
N LEU A 150 -7.88 10.78 -7.97
CA LEU A 150 -9.15 11.50 -7.90
C LEU A 150 -9.18 12.70 -8.85
N THR A 151 -8.05 13.37 -9.11
CA THR A 151 -8.03 14.57 -9.96
C THR A 151 -8.48 14.30 -11.40
N PRO A 152 -8.00 13.26 -12.11
CA PRO A 152 -8.51 12.92 -13.43
C PRO A 152 -10.01 12.61 -13.43
N ILE A 153 -10.49 11.88 -12.42
CA ILE A 153 -11.90 11.49 -12.31
C ILE A 153 -12.79 12.73 -12.12
N ARG A 154 -12.38 13.67 -11.26
CA ARG A 154 -13.07 14.94 -11.04
C ARG A 154 -13.13 15.83 -12.28
N ARG A 155 -12.20 15.68 -13.22
CA ARG A 155 -12.23 16.44 -14.50
C ARG A 155 -13.27 15.91 -15.48
N VAL A 156 -13.64 14.63 -15.36
CA VAL A 156 -14.61 13.97 -16.25
C VAL A 156 -16.02 14.02 -15.67
N LEU A 157 -16.15 13.93 -14.34
CA LEU A 157 -17.45 13.97 -13.69
C LEU A 157 -18.01 15.39 -13.68
N PRO A 158 -19.31 15.58 -14.00
CA PRO A 158 -19.98 16.85 -13.79
C PRO A 158 -19.99 17.18 -12.29
N GLN A 159 -19.86 18.47 -11.95
CA GLN A 159 -19.93 18.93 -10.56
C GLN A 159 -21.36 18.74 -10.03
N MET A 160 -21.64 17.59 -9.41
CA MET A 160 -22.95 17.25 -8.87
C MET A 160 -23.14 17.92 -7.49
N GLY A 161 -23.29 19.24 -7.46
CA GLY A 161 -23.60 19.99 -6.26
C GLY A 161 -22.54 19.89 -5.15
N MET A 162 -22.98 19.68 -3.89
CA MET A 162 -22.12 19.67 -2.69
C MET A 162 -21.43 18.32 -2.40
N VAL A 163 -21.71 17.27 -3.18
CA VAL A 163 -21.21 15.91 -2.91
C VAL A 163 -20.22 15.47 -3.99
N ASP A 164 -18.98 15.20 -3.59
CA ASP A 164 -17.95 14.66 -4.48
C ASP A 164 -18.16 13.16 -4.69
N LEU A 165 -18.60 12.76 -5.89
CA LEU A 165 -18.77 11.35 -6.29
C LEU A 165 -17.49 10.71 -6.82
N SER A 166 -16.39 11.46 -6.98
CA SER A 166 -15.13 10.90 -7.46
C SER A 166 -14.57 9.75 -6.60
N PRO A 167 -14.71 9.72 -5.26
CA PRO A 167 -14.30 8.59 -4.44
C PRO A 167 -15.02 7.29 -4.83
N LEU A 168 -16.32 7.36 -5.08
CA LEU A 168 -17.13 6.19 -5.45
C LEU A 168 -16.67 5.61 -6.78
N VAL A 169 -16.51 6.46 -7.80
CA VAL A 169 -16.05 6.05 -9.13
C VAL A 169 -14.64 5.46 -9.07
N ALA A 170 -13.74 6.07 -8.28
CA ALA A 170 -12.39 5.55 -8.07
C ALA A 170 -12.40 4.17 -7.40
N ILE A 171 -13.19 3.98 -6.35
CA ILE A 171 -13.33 2.69 -5.65
C ILE A 171 -13.86 1.62 -6.61
N ILE A 172 -14.87 1.93 -7.44
CA ILE A 172 -15.39 0.99 -8.43
C ILE A 172 -14.29 0.59 -9.42
N GLY A 173 -13.58 1.57 -10.01
CA GLY A 173 -12.49 1.29 -10.95
C GLY A 173 -11.35 0.47 -10.33
N LEU A 174 -10.97 0.78 -9.09
CA LEU A 174 -9.96 0.01 -8.34
C LEU A 174 -10.42 -1.42 -8.04
N ASN A 175 -11.70 -1.64 -7.72
CA ASN A 175 -12.25 -2.99 -7.55
C ASN A 175 -12.27 -3.78 -8.86
N VAL A 176 -12.57 -3.15 -10.00
CA VAL A 176 -12.45 -3.82 -11.31
C VAL A 176 -11.01 -4.26 -11.57
N LEU A 177 -10.03 -3.39 -11.33
CA LEU A 177 -8.61 -3.76 -11.43
C LEU A 177 -8.25 -4.91 -10.48
N LEU A 178 -8.78 -4.89 -9.25
CA LEU A 178 -8.57 -5.95 -8.27
C LEU A 178 -9.12 -7.29 -8.76
N ILE A 179 -10.33 -7.31 -9.35
CA ILE A 179 -10.94 -8.51 -9.93
C ILE A 179 -10.06 -9.06 -11.05
N LEU A 180 -9.58 -8.20 -11.96
CA LEU A 180 -8.69 -8.61 -13.06
C LEU A 180 -7.38 -9.22 -12.52
N ILE A 181 -6.76 -8.59 -11.52
CA ILE A 181 -5.52 -9.07 -10.92
C ILE A 181 -5.72 -10.37 -10.13
N ASN A 182 -6.88 -10.55 -9.50
CA ASN A 182 -7.22 -11.79 -8.79
C ASN A 182 -7.51 -12.95 -9.73
N SER A 183 -7.77 -12.67 -11.02
CA SER A 183 -7.98 -13.69 -12.05
C SER A 183 -6.69 -14.18 -12.71
N LEU A 184 -5.55 -13.54 -12.41
CA LEU A 184 -4.22 -13.92 -12.90
C LEU A 184 -3.60 -15.07 -12.09
#